data_AF-A0A659UKS3-F1
#
_entry.id   AF-A0A659UKS3-F1
#
_cell.length_a   1.000
_cell.length_b   1.000
_cell.length_c   1.000
_cell.angle_alpha   90.00
_cell.angle_beta   90.00
_cell.angle_gamma   90.00
#
_symmetry.space_group_name_H-M   'P 1'
#
loop_
_entity.id
_entity.type
_entity.pdbx_description
1 polymer ?
#
loop_
_entity_poly.entity_id
_entity_poly.type
_entity_poly.pdbx_seq_one_letter_code
_entity_poly.pdbx_strand_id
1 'polypeptide(L)'
;LLSLALAARHSRMGLNIDAEEADRLDLSLDVIERVLAEPELAGWNGFGVVVQAYGPRAAFTIDWLYALAKKYNRNIMVRLVKGAYWDTEIKRAQTLGL
;
A
#
# COMPACT_ATOMS: atom_id res chain seq x y z
N LEU A 1 -2.93 -2.56 -12.48
CA LEU A 1 -2.03 -3.06 -11.42
C LEU A 1 -1.82 -4.58 -11.48
N LEU A 2 -2.87 -5.40 -11.54
CA LEU A 2 -2.74 -6.87 -11.58
C LEU A 2 -1.77 -7.39 -12.66
N SER A 3 -1.88 -6.89 -13.90
CA SER A 3 -0.99 -7.30 -14.99
C SER A 3 0.50 -7.07 -14.68
N LEU A 4 0.85 -5.97 -14.00
CA LEU A 4 2.22 -5.68 -13.56
C LEU A 4 2.64 -6.59 -12.41
N ALA A 5 1.74 -6.88 -11.46
CA ALA A 5 2.01 -7.82 -10.37
C ALA A 5 2.29 -9.24 -10.89
N LEU A 6 1.53 -9.69 -11.90
CA LEU A 6 1.77 -10.97 -12.56
C LEU A 6 3.11 -10.98 -13.30
N ALA A 7 3.43 -9.91 -14.06
CA ALA A 7 4.72 -9.79 -14.72
C ALA A 7 5.91 -9.82 -13.74
N ALA A 8 5.79 -9.11 -12.61
CA ALA A 8 6.79 -9.12 -11.55
C ALA A 8 6.94 -10.50 -10.90
N ARG A 9 5.81 -11.17 -10.62
CA ARG A 9 5.79 -12.56 -10.12
C ARG A 9 6.51 -13.51 -11.08
N HIS A 10 6.18 -13.48 -12.36
CA HIS A 10 6.81 -14.34 -13.38
C HIS A 10 8.31 -14.09 -13.48
N SER A 11 8.73 -12.84 -13.31
CA SER A 11 10.13 -12.42 -13.32
C SER A 11 10.83 -12.62 -11.97
N ARG A 12 10.14 -13.13 -10.94
CA ARG A 12 10.63 -13.28 -9.55
C ARG A 12 11.17 -11.97 -8.95
N MET A 13 10.56 -10.85 -9.32
CA MET A 13 10.90 -9.52 -8.82
C MET A 13 9.95 -9.08 -7.71
N GLY A 14 10.42 -8.18 -6.85
CA GLY A 14 9.55 -7.43 -5.95
C GLY A 14 8.81 -6.31 -6.70
N LEU A 15 7.56 -6.07 -6.35
CA LEU A 15 6.77 -4.94 -6.83
C LEU A 15 6.24 -4.18 -5.61
N ASN A 16 6.64 -2.92 -5.48
CA ASN A 16 6.25 -2.09 -4.35
C ASN A 16 5.30 -0.99 -4.81
N ILE A 17 4.16 -0.85 -4.14
CA ILE A 17 3.23 0.25 -4.38
C ILE A 17 3.64 1.40 -3.48
N ASP A 18 4.05 2.50 -4.09
CA ASP A 18 4.43 3.71 -3.36
C ASP A 18 3.20 4.39 -2.75
N ALA A 19 3.42 5.06 -1.62
CA ALA A 19 2.40 5.84 -0.94
C ALA A 19 2.50 7.30 -1.42
N GLU A 20 1.37 7.84 -1.87
CA GLU A 20 1.23 9.20 -2.38
C GLU A 20 0.62 10.13 -1.32
N GLU A 21 -0.26 11.07 -1.70
CA GLU A 21 -0.96 11.97 -0.80
C GLU A 21 -2.00 11.24 0.07
N ALA A 22 -2.31 11.82 1.24
CA ALA A 22 -3.16 11.21 2.25
C ALA A 22 -4.61 10.97 1.78
N ASP A 23 -5.14 11.80 0.87
CA ASP A 23 -6.48 11.63 0.31
C ASP A 23 -6.60 10.41 -0.61
N ARG A 24 -5.49 9.92 -1.18
CA ARG A 24 -5.46 8.73 -2.02
C ARG A 24 -5.37 7.44 -1.23
N LEU A 25 -5.09 7.51 0.09
CA LEU A 25 -4.82 6.33 0.90
C LEU A 25 -5.96 5.31 0.79
N ASP A 26 -7.21 5.71 1.02
CA ASP A 26 -8.34 4.77 1.07
C ASP A 26 -8.56 4.07 -0.28
N LEU A 27 -8.52 4.83 -1.39
CA LEU A 27 -8.60 4.28 -2.74
C LEU A 27 -7.43 3.32 -3.04
N SER A 28 -6.23 3.64 -2.56
CA SER A 28 -5.06 2.78 -2.77
C SER A 28 -5.21 1.44 -2.04
N LEU A 29 -5.79 1.43 -0.83
CA LEU A 29 -6.05 0.20 -0.07
C LEU A 29 -7.07 -0.70 -0.78
N ASP A 30 -8.16 -0.14 -1.33
CA ASP A 30 -9.14 -0.90 -2.10
C ASP A 30 -8.51 -1.61 -3.31
N VAL A 31 -7.66 -0.88 -4.05
CA VAL A 31 -6.95 -1.45 -5.21
C VAL A 31 -5.95 -2.51 -4.79
N ILE A 32 -5.22 -2.29 -3.68
CA ILE A 32 -4.27 -3.26 -3.13
C ILE A 32 -4.98 -4.56 -2.72
N GLU A 33 -6.09 -4.48 -2.00
CA GLU A 33 -6.87 -5.66 -1.61
C GLU A 33 -7.36 -6.42 -2.84
N ARG A 34 -7.94 -5.71 -3.83
CA ARG A 34 -8.47 -6.35 -5.03
C ARG A 34 -7.40 -7.14 -5.78
N VAL A 35 -6.17 -6.64 -5.83
CA VAL A 35 -5.03 -7.32 -6.47
C VAL A 35 -4.49 -8.46 -5.60
N LEU A 36 -4.32 -8.27 -4.29
CA LEU A 36 -3.82 -9.32 -3.39
C LEU A 36 -4.77 -10.52 -3.27
N ALA A 37 -6.07 -10.29 -3.48
CA ALA A 37 -7.09 -11.33 -3.52
C ALA A 37 -6.96 -12.28 -4.72
N GLU A 38 -6.19 -11.92 -5.75
CA GLU A 38 -6.10 -12.72 -6.97
C GLU A 38 -5.38 -14.06 -6.72
N PRO A 39 -6.03 -15.21 -7.04
CA PRO A 39 -5.44 -16.53 -6.81
C PRO A 39 -4.12 -16.73 -7.56
N GLU A 40 -3.93 -16.10 -8.71
CA GLU A 40 -2.71 -16.21 -9.52
C GLU A 40 -1.46 -15.69 -8.80
N LEU A 41 -1.62 -14.84 -7.78
CA LEU A 41 -0.52 -14.39 -6.94
C LEU A 41 -0.15 -15.42 -5.85
N ALA A 42 -0.82 -16.59 -5.79
CA ALA A 42 -0.50 -17.75 -4.92
C ALA A 42 1.01 -18.04 -4.88
N GLY A 43 1.54 -18.15 -3.65
CA GLY A 43 2.94 -18.51 -3.40
C GLY A 43 3.98 -17.45 -3.74
N TRP A 44 3.60 -16.24 -4.15
CA TRP A 44 4.52 -15.15 -4.40
C TRP A 44 4.59 -14.18 -3.22
N ASN A 45 5.81 -13.91 -2.75
CA ASN A 45 6.09 -13.06 -1.58
C ASN A 45 6.71 -11.70 -1.96
N GLY A 46 6.62 -11.31 -3.24
CA GLY A 46 7.24 -10.08 -3.76
C GLY A 46 6.29 -8.88 -3.83
N PHE A 47 5.04 -8.99 -3.38
CA PHE A 47 4.12 -7.85 -3.33
C PHE A 47 4.45 -6.98 -2.11
N GLY A 48 4.63 -5.68 -2.34
CA GLY A 48 4.97 -4.74 -1.28
C GLY A 48 4.20 -3.44 -1.31
N VAL A 49 4.11 -2.80 -0.15
CA VAL A 49 3.33 -1.57 0.10
C VAL A 49 4.17 -0.61 0.94
N VAL A 50 4.22 0.66 0.56
CA VAL A 50 4.81 1.73 1.38
C VAL A 50 3.79 2.25 2.39
N VAL A 51 4.24 2.50 3.62
CA VAL A 51 3.44 3.18 4.66
C VAL A 51 4.18 4.42 5.14
N GLN A 52 3.51 5.57 5.15
CA GLN A 52 4.07 6.85 5.59
C GLN A 52 3.77 7.09 7.08
N ALA A 53 4.79 7.03 7.93
CA ALA A 53 4.69 7.09 9.38
C ALA A 53 4.26 8.46 9.94
N TYR A 54 4.43 9.55 9.18
CA TYR A 54 3.99 10.89 9.59
C TYR A 54 2.45 11.05 9.63
N GLY A 55 1.71 10.12 9.04
CA GLY A 55 0.27 10.21 8.87
C GLY A 55 -0.41 9.57 10.07
N PRO A 56 -1.48 10.16 10.61
CA PRO A 56 -2.16 9.64 11.81
C PRO A 56 -2.76 8.25 11.59
N ARG A 57 -2.95 7.84 10.33
CA ARG A 57 -3.49 6.54 9.94
C ARG A 57 -2.46 5.41 9.82
N ALA A 58 -1.16 5.70 9.96
CA ALA A 58 -0.09 4.74 9.66
C ALA A 58 -0.19 3.41 10.44
N ALA A 59 -0.45 3.47 11.75
CA ALA A 59 -0.62 2.28 12.58
C ALA A 59 -1.82 1.43 12.12
N PHE A 60 -2.96 2.09 11.86
CA PHE A 60 -4.15 1.42 11.34
C PHE A 60 -3.93 0.79 9.96
N THR A 61 -3.15 1.43 9.09
CA THR A 61 -2.75 0.86 7.79
C THR A 61 -1.91 -0.41 7.99
N ILE A 62 -1.00 -0.44 8.97
CA ILE A 62 -0.20 -1.64 9.28
C ILE A 62 -1.09 -2.77 9.81
N ASP A 63 -2.00 -2.47 10.73
CA ASP A 63 -2.96 -3.47 11.26
C ASP A 63 -3.84 -4.03 10.15
N TRP A 64 -4.30 -3.17 9.24
CA TRP A 64 -5.09 -3.56 8.07
C TRP A 64 -4.29 -4.46 7.12
N LEU A 65 -3.04 -4.09 6.79
CA LEU A 65 -2.15 -4.92 5.96
C LEU A 65 -1.89 -6.29 6.59
N TYR A 66 -1.73 -6.34 7.92
CA TYR A 66 -1.56 -7.60 8.65
C TYR A 66 -2.81 -8.48 8.59
N ALA A 67 -4.00 -7.90 8.78
CA ALA A 67 -5.27 -8.61 8.62
C ALA A 67 -5.46 -9.14 7.20
N LEU A 68 -5.09 -8.35 6.19
CA LEU A 68 -5.15 -8.71 4.78
C LEU A 68 -4.20 -9.87 4.44
N ALA A 69 -2.97 -9.80 4.95
CA ALA A 69 -1.96 -10.85 4.81
C ALA A 69 -2.47 -12.18 5.36
N LYS A 70 -3.11 -12.16 6.53
CA LYS A 70 -3.77 -13.35 7.11
C LYS A 70 -4.94 -13.84 6.26
N LYS A 71 -5.85 -12.94 5.87
CA LYS A 71 -7.07 -13.26 5.12
C LYS A 71 -6.77 -14.01 3.81
N TYR A 72 -5.76 -13.57 3.07
CA TYR A 72 -5.40 -14.16 1.77
C TYR A 72 -4.19 -15.11 1.83
N ASN A 73 -3.67 -15.40 3.03
CA ASN A 73 -2.45 -16.20 3.24
C ASN A 73 -1.27 -15.71 2.38
N ARG A 74 -0.93 -14.44 2.55
CA ARG A 74 0.11 -13.71 1.80
C ARG A 74 1.21 -13.21 2.73
N ASN A 75 2.42 -13.09 2.19
CA ASN A 75 3.46 -12.25 2.77
C ASN A 75 3.51 -10.93 2.02
N ILE A 76 3.39 -9.82 2.73
CA ILE A 76 3.44 -8.46 2.19
C ILE A 76 4.75 -7.82 2.65
N MET A 77 5.57 -7.34 1.72
CA MET A 77 6.75 -6.54 2.05
C MET A 77 6.30 -5.12 2.43
N VAL A 78 6.51 -4.71 3.68
CA VAL A 78 6.11 -3.37 4.13
C VAL A 78 7.33 -2.46 4.19
N ARG A 79 7.34 -1.39 3.39
CA ARG A 79 8.35 -0.34 3.45
C ARG A 79 7.81 0.81 4.30
N LEU A 80 8.25 0.90 5.56
CA LEU A 80 7.92 2.02 6.44
C LEU A 80 8.84 3.21 6.14
N VAL A 81 8.26 4.37 5.84
CA VAL A 81 8.98 5.63 5.57
C VAL A 81 8.41 6.75 6.44
N LYS A 82 9.09 7.90 6.55
CA LYS A 82 8.50 9.07 7.21
C LYS A 82 7.31 9.62 6.40
N GLY A 83 7.53 9.95 5.13
CA GLY A 83 6.58 10.60 4.23
C GLY A 83 7.30 11.64 3.37
N ALA A 84 6.81 11.90 2.15
CA ALA A 84 7.46 12.80 1.19
C ALA A 84 6.65 14.07 0.87
N TYR A 85 5.41 14.18 1.36
CA TYR A 85 4.44 15.20 0.90
C TYR A 85 4.02 16.20 2.00
N TRP A 86 4.80 16.33 3.07
CA TRP A 86 4.38 17.06 4.28
C TRP A 86 3.92 18.49 4.01
N ASP A 87 4.68 19.29 3.27
CA ASP A 87 4.30 20.67 2.93
C ASP A 87 3.00 20.75 2.12
N THR A 88 2.78 19.77 1.23
CA THR A 88 1.56 19.69 0.41
C THR A 88 0.34 19.36 1.28
N GLU A 89 0.48 18.41 2.21
CA GLU A 89 -0.60 18.02 3.13
C GLU A 89 -1.03 19.18 4.02
N ILE A 90 -0.07 19.90 4.62
CA ILE A 90 -0.37 21.06 5.47
C ILE A 90 -1.07 22.16 4.67
N LYS A 91 -0.55 22.51 3.49
CA LYS A 91 -1.16 23.53 2.62
C LYS A 91 -2.58 23.12 2.20
N ARG A 92 -2.77 21.85 1.87
CA ARG A 92 -4.06 21.31 1.43
C ARG A 92 -5.11 21.38 2.54
N ALA A 93 -4.77 20.95 3.77
CA ALA A 93 -5.66 21.04 4.92
C ALA A 93 -6.09 22.49 5.18
N GLN A 94 -5.15 23.44 5.15
CA GLN A 94 -5.44 24.87 5.31
C GLN A 94 -6.35 25.42 4.21
N THR A 95 -6.12 25.04 2.95
CA THR A 95 -6.92 25.52 1.80
C THR A 95 -8.35 24.96 1.83
N LEU A 96 -8.52 23.72 2.28
CA LEU A 96 -9.81 23.04 2.36
C LEU A 96 -10.59 23.33 3.66
N GLY A 97 -9.95 23.95 4.66
CA GLY A 97 -10.55 24.23 5.96
C GLY A 97 -10.84 22.97 6.79
N LEU A 98 -9.96 21.98 6.71
CA LEU A 98 -10.02 20.71 7.46
C LEU A 98 -9.40 20.81 8.86
#